data_AF-A0A415ZFS0-F1
#
_entry.id   AF-A0A415ZFS0-F1
#
_cell.length_a   1.000
_cell.length_b   1.000
_cell.length_c   1.000
_cell.angle_alpha   90.00
_cell.angle_beta   90.00
_cell.angle_gamma   90.00
#
_symmetry.space_group_name_H-M   'P 1'
#
loop_
_entity.id
_entity.type
_entity.pdbx_description
1 polymer ?
#
loop_
_entity_poly.entity_id
_entity_poly.type
_entity_poly.pdbx_seq_one_letter_code
_entity_poly.pdbx_strand_id
1 'polypeptide(L)'
;MASLFPREEHAEALFHRILSNPGAEQQLYETFCMEQENASFEDGGGAECSFAKALLQAYENRDISALTIALCNNTMFDLLRTAYLIPYRFHGKNGGNPRLLTDANGEVREEYRNAVSARELRKFHDIYRQHLSVPRAALYLADGSHLRHKYTKDMQVREMYSPSRRGVLTLYALPDTVEQGLTEAQAYNIVWDAFNEIQQRCPTAMVFYGQDTGYKLQKSHDELGVLLPLKEFEHNILHHLEQVDGIVLRCREEMIHQAGKDSLPL
;
A
#
# COMPACT_ATOMS: atom_id res chain seq x y z
N MET A 1 3.11 19.29 -20.61
CA MET A 1 1.76 18.98 -20.10
C MET A 1 1.93 18.13 -18.86
N ALA A 2 1.22 18.44 -17.77
CA ALA A 2 1.23 17.61 -16.56
C ALA A 2 0.53 16.27 -16.85
N SER A 3 1.11 15.14 -16.42
CA SER A 3 0.38 13.87 -16.51
C SER A 3 -0.84 13.91 -15.60
N LEU A 4 -1.94 13.31 -16.06
CA LEU A 4 -3.20 13.22 -15.33
C LEU A 4 -3.07 12.37 -14.05
N PHE A 5 -2.09 11.46 -14.02
CA PHE A 5 -1.74 10.68 -12.84
C PHE A 5 -0.42 11.15 -12.22
N PRO A 6 -0.30 11.12 -10.88
CA PRO A 6 0.99 11.23 -10.24
C PRO A 6 1.87 10.07 -10.73
N ARG A 7 3.03 10.42 -11.28
CA ARG A 7 4.06 9.42 -11.59
C ARG A 7 4.78 9.09 -10.29
N GLU A 8 5.10 7.81 -10.07
CA GLU A 8 6.07 7.49 -9.01
C GLU A 8 7.40 8.15 -9.34
N GLU A 9 7.98 8.80 -8.34
CA GLU A 9 9.34 9.30 -8.41
C GLU A 9 10.28 8.08 -8.46
N HIS A 10 11.33 8.14 -9.28
CA HIS A 10 12.28 7.04 -9.46
C HIS A 10 11.73 5.73 -10.08
N ALA A 11 10.69 5.81 -10.91
CA ALA A 11 10.08 4.65 -11.59
C ALA A 11 11.09 3.74 -12.34
N GLU A 12 12.20 4.28 -12.85
CA GLU A 12 13.24 3.50 -13.54
C GLU A 12 13.89 2.43 -12.65
N ALA A 13 14.23 2.77 -11.41
CA ALA A 13 14.84 1.84 -10.48
C ALA A 13 13.87 0.71 -10.10
N LEU A 14 12.59 1.06 -9.91
CA LEU A 14 11.51 0.10 -9.66
C LEU A 14 11.34 -0.85 -10.85
N PHE A 15 11.26 -0.34 -12.07
CA PHE A 15 11.09 -1.17 -13.26
C PHE A 15 12.29 -2.09 -13.50
N HIS A 16 13.52 -1.59 -13.28
CA HIS A 16 14.71 -2.44 -13.34
C HIS A 16 14.62 -3.61 -12.35
N ARG A 17 14.15 -3.37 -11.13
CA ARG A 17 13.96 -4.43 -10.12
C ARG A 17 12.90 -5.46 -10.53
N ILE A 18 11.75 -5.01 -11.05
CA ILE A 18 10.70 -5.92 -11.54
C ILE A 18 11.22 -6.78 -12.70
N LEU A 19 11.86 -6.17 -13.69
CA LEU A 19 12.41 -6.87 -14.86
C LEU A 19 13.60 -7.78 -14.52
N SER A 20 14.31 -7.52 -13.41
CA SER A 20 15.40 -8.39 -12.94
C SER A 20 14.90 -9.58 -12.12
N ASN A 21 13.61 -9.64 -11.80
CA ASN A 21 12.99 -10.71 -11.02
C ASN A 21 11.92 -11.43 -11.87
N PRO A 22 12.22 -12.63 -12.41
CA PRO A 22 11.28 -13.37 -13.26
C PRO A 22 9.93 -13.63 -12.61
N GLY A 23 9.88 -13.81 -11.28
CA GLY A 23 8.64 -13.99 -10.54
C GLY A 23 7.79 -12.71 -10.51
N ALA A 24 8.43 -11.54 -10.33
CA ALA A 24 7.74 -10.25 -10.34
C ALA A 24 7.23 -9.90 -11.74
N GLU A 25 8.02 -10.18 -12.78
CA GLU A 25 7.60 -10.01 -14.18
C GLU A 25 6.39 -10.90 -14.51
N GLN A 26 6.45 -12.18 -14.14
CA GLN A 26 5.34 -13.12 -14.31
C GLN A 26 4.09 -12.67 -13.53
N GLN A 27 4.24 -12.24 -12.28
CA GLN A 27 3.14 -11.76 -11.45
C GLN A 27 2.46 -10.53 -12.04
N LEU A 28 3.23 -9.60 -12.61
CA LEU A 28 2.68 -8.44 -13.32
C LEU A 28 1.89 -8.88 -14.56
N TYR A 29 2.43 -9.81 -15.35
CA TYR A 29 1.77 -10.33 -16.54
C TYR A 29 0.46 -11.05 -16.20
N GLU A 30 0.48 -11.97 -15.23
CA GLU A 30 -0.69 -12.71 -14.78
C GLU A 30 -1.77 -11.77 -14.22
N THR A 31 -1.38 -10.77 -13.43
CA THR A 31 -2.30 -9.75 -12.91
C THR A 31 -2.93 -8.94 -14.05
N PHE A 32 -2.13 -8.55 -15.05
CA PHE A 32 -2.65 -7.83 -16.23
C PHE A 32 -3.67 -8.69 -16.99
N CYS A 33 -3.36 -9.95 -17.29
CA CYS A 33 -4.28 -10.84 -17.99
C CYS A 33 -5.59 -11.03 -17.21
N MET A 34 -5.50 -11.28 -15.90
CA MET A 34 -6.67 -11.46 -15.05
C MET A 34 -7.54 -10.20 -15.00
N GLU A 35 -6.94 -9.01 -14.85
CA GLU A 35 -7.68 -7.74 -14.83
C GLU A 35 -8.26 -7.39 -16.20
N GLN A 36 -7.61 -7.79 -17.29
CA GLN A 36 -8.15 -7.66 -18.64
C GLN A 36 -9.36 -8.58 -18.86
N GLU A 37 -9.29 -9.84 -18.42
CA GLU A 37 -10.43 -10.78 -18.48
C GLU A 37 -11.62 -10.28 -17.65
N ASN A 38 -11.34 -9.75 -16.45
CA ASN A 38 -12.34 -9.17 -15.56
C ASN A 38 -12.86 -7.81 -16.04
N ALA A 39 -12.11 -7.12 -16.91
CA ALA A 39 -12.59 -5.97 -17.63
C ALA A 39 -13.51 -6.45 -18.76
N SER A 40 -14.69 -6.94 -18.38
CA SER A 40 -15.75 -7.29 -19.32
C SER A 40 -15.94 -6.11 -20.27
N PHE A 41 -15.69 -6.32 -21.56
CA PHE A 41 -16.21 -5.48 -22.65
C PHE A 41 -17.74 -5.63 -22.78
N GLU A 42 -18.42 -6.21 -21.78
CA GLU A 42 -19.87 -6.32 -21.70
C GLU A 42 -20.45 -4.94 -21.36
N ASP A 43 -20.76 -4.23 -22.45
CA ASP A 43 -21.91 -3.35 -22.64
C ASP A 43 -22.44 -2.65 -21.37
N GLY A 44 -21.86 -1.48 -21.04
CA GLY A 44 -22.45 -0.52 -20.10
C GLY A 44 -21.65 -0.15 -18.84
N GLY A 45 -20.41 -0.65 -18.70
CA GLY A 45 -19.60 -0.54 -17.46
C GLY A 45 -18.39 0.39 -17.47
N GLY A 46 -18.33 1.45 -18.30
CA GLY A 46 -17.45 2.61 -18.03
C GLY A 46 -16.15 2.76 -18.84
N ALA A 47 -15.88 1.95 -19.86
CA ALA A 47 -14.98 2.38 -20.93
C ALA A 47 -15.80 3.19 -21.95
N GLU A 48 -16.16 4.42 -21.60
CA GLU A 48 -16.79 5.35 -22.56
C GLU A 48 -15.78 5.85 -23.60
N CYS A 49 -14.50 5.59 -23.33
CA CYS A 49 -13.33 5.59 -24.20
C CYS A 49 -13.31 4.44 -25.23
N SER A 50 -13.57 4.63 -26.53
CA SER A 50 -13.28 3.54 -27.49
C SER A 50 -11.78 3.22 -27.48
N PHE A 51 -11.40 1.94 -27.64
CA PHE A 51 -10.00 1.52 -27.66
C PHE A 51 -9.15 2.38 -28.62
N ALA A 52 -9.66 2.66 -29.82
CA ALA A 52 -8.98 3.49 -30.81
C ALA A 52 -8.70 4.92 -30.29
N LYS A 53 -9.65 5.53 -29.58
CA LYS A 53 -9.47 6.87 -29.01
C LYS A 53 -8.47 6.87 -27.87
N ALA A 54 -8.52 5.87 -26.99
CA ALA A 54 -7.55 5.71 -25.90
C ALA A 54 -6.12 5.50 -26.44
N LEU A 55 -5.96 4.67 -27.48
CA LEU A 55 -4.68 4.40 -28.14
C LEU A 55 -4.07 5.66 -28.77
N LEU A 56 -4.85 6.39 -29.57
CA LEU A 56 -4.37 7.60 -30.25
C LEU A 56 -4.00 8.70 -29.23
N GLN A 57 -4.81 8.89 -28.19
CA GLN A 57 -4.51 9.85 -27.13
C GLN A 57 -3.31 9.45 -26.28
N ALA A 58 -3.13 8.17 -25.97
CA ALA A 58 -1.94 7.68 -25.26
C ALA A 58 -0.66 7.99 -26.06
N TYR A 59 -0.72 7.86 -27.39
CA TYR A 59 0.39 8.22 -28.29
C TYR A 59 0.65 9.73 -28.30
N GLU A 60 -0.37 10.56 -28.52
CA GLU A 60 -0.26 12.02 -28.56
C GLU A 60 0.26 12.59 -27.23
N ASN A 61 -0.24 12.08 -26.11
CA ASN A 61 0.08 12.58 -24.78
C ASN A 61 1.30 11.90 -24.14
N ARG A 62 1.85 10.85 -24.77
CA ARG A 62 2.89 9.98 -24.19
C ARG A 62 2.51 9.47 -22.79
N ASP A 63 1.25 9.05 -22.64
CA ASP A 63 0.67 8.56 -21.40
C ASP A 63 0.02 7.20 -21.60
N ILE A 64 0.76 6.15 -21.27
CA ILE A 64 0.29 4.77 -21.38
C ILE A 64 -0.84 4.45 -20.39
N SER A 65 -1.02 5.25 -19.33
CA SER A 65 -2.06 5.00 -18.30
C SER A 65 -3.46 5.08 -18.89
N ALA A 66 -3.65 5.95 -19.89
CA ALA A 66 -4.89 6.03 -20.67
C ALA A 66 -5.22 4.71 -21.38
N LEU A 67 -4.20 4.09 -21.96
CA LEU A 67 -4.33 2.82 -22.66
C LEU A 67 -4.52 1.65 -21.68
N THR A 68 -3.79 1.60 -20.57
CA THR A 68 -3.94 0.51 -19.58
C THR A 68 -5.32 0.53 -18.95
N ILE A 69 -5.88 1.71 -18.63
CA ILE A 69 -7.24 1.81 -18.11
C ILE A 69 -8.26 1.30 -19.14
N ALA A 70 -8.11 1.66 -20.42
CA ALA A 70 -9.01 1.18 -21.46
C ALA A 70 -8.94 -0.35 -21.67
N LEU A 71 -7.78 -0.97 -21.40
CA LEU A 71 -7.57 -2.41 -21.58
C LEU A 71 -8.02 -3.23 -20.37
N CYS A 72 -7.76 -2.76 -19.15
CA CYS A 72 -7.92 -3.56 -17.93
C CYS A 72 -8.50 -2.78 -16.74
N ASN A 73 -9.09 -1.60 -16.96
CA ASN A 73 -9.66 -0.74 -15.91
C ASN A 73 -8.69 -0.34 -14.77
N ASN A 74 -7.39 -0.36 -15.03
CA ASN A 74 -6.34 -0.04 -14.07
C ASN A 74 -5.26 0.86 -14.71
N THR A 75 -4.73 1.82 -13.95
CA THR A 75 -3.46 2.49 -14.32
C THR A 75 -2.29 1.51 -14.19
N MET A 76 -1.13 1.86 -14.72
CA MET A 76 0.10 1.10 -14.48
C MET A 76 0.37 0.89 -12.97
N PHE A 77 0.19 1.92 -12.14
CA PHE A 77 0.42 1.80 -10.70
C PHE A 77 -0.67 1.03 -9.96
N ASP A 78 -1.92 1.09 -10.44
CA ASP A 78 -2.97 0.23 -9.91
C ASP A 78 -2.68 -1.25 -10.21
N LEU A 79 -2.14 -1.55 -11.40
CA LEU A 79 -1.67 -2.90 -11.74
C LEU A 79 -0.52 -3.33 -10.82
N LEU A 80 0.49 -2.49 -10.61
CA LEU A 80 1.61 -2.83 -9.71
C LEU A 80 1.17 -3.07 -8.26
N ARG A 81 0.21 -2.28 -7.75
CA ARG A 81 -0.35 -2.49 -6.40
C ARG A 81 -1.20 -3.76 -6.34
N THR A 82 -2.02 -4.00 -7.36
CA THR A 82 -2.85 -5.21 -7.46
C THR A 82 -1.98 -6.46 -7.58
N ALA A 83 -0.85 -6.35 -8.27
CA ALA A 83 0.17 -7.38 -8.39
C ALA A 83 1.07 -7.50 -7.15
N TYR A 84 0.84 -6.74 -6.07
CA TYR A 84 1.70 -6.74 -4.88
C TYR A 84 3.19 -6.52 -5.19
N LEU A 85 3.50 -5.63 -6.14
CA LEU A 85 4.86 -5.28 -6.54
C LEU A 85 5.33 -3.93 -5.97
N ILE A 86 4.40 -3.12 -5.44
CA ILE A 86 4.69 -1.89 -4.72
C ILE A 86 3.72 -1.71 -3.53
N PRO A 87 4.14 -1.00 -2.47
CA PRO A 87 3.24 -0.65 -1.38
C PRO A 87 2.15 0.34 -1.81
N TYR A 88 1.07 0.37 -1.05
CA TYR A 88 0.04 1.41 -1.10
C TYR A 88 0.57 2.72 -0.52
N ARG A 89 0.06 3.86 -0.97
CA ARG A 89 0.32 5.15 -0.32
C ARG A 89 -0.73 5.39 0.77
N PHE A 90 -0.32 5.94 1.90
CA PHE A 90 -1.27 6.47 2.88
C PHE A 90 -2.08 7.62 2.27
N HIS A 91 -3.37 7.71 2.59
CA HIS A 91 -4.29 8.67 1.99
C HIS A 91 -4.71 9.83 2.92
N GLY A 92 -3.87 10.16 3.91
CA GLY A 92 -3.90 11.44 4.61
C GLY A 92 -5.21 11.89 5.23
N LYS A 93 -5.25 13.13 5.75
CA LYS A 93 -6.36 13.67 6.57
C LYS A 93 -7.75 13.62 5.94
N ASN A 94 -7.86 13.42 4.63
CA ASN A 94 -9.12 13.38 3.88
C ASN A 94 -9.48 11.99 3.31
N GLY A 95 -8.62 10.97 3.47
CA GLY A 95 -8.78 9.66 2.84
C GLY A 95 -8.42 8.51 3.78
N GLY A 96 -9.44 7.95 4.44
CA GLY A 96 -9.32 6.84 5.39
C GLY A 96 -8.96 5.50 4.74
N ASN A 97 -7.74 5.38 4.21
CA ASN A 97 -7.14 4.12 3.77
C ASN A 97 -5.64 4.04 4.15
N PRO A 98 -5.26 3.16 5.09
CA PRO A 98 -6.14 2.33 5.90
C PRO A 98 -6.95 3.20 6.88
N ARG A 99 -8.22 2.85 7.10
CA ARG A 99 -9.08 3.50 8.08
C ARG A 99 -8.82 2.93 9.47
N LEU A 100 -8.28 3.73 10.38
CA LEU A 100 -8.05 3.31 11.76
C LEU A 100 -9.36 3.33 12.53
N LEU A 101 -9.85 2.15 12.92
CA LEU A 101 -11.09 1.99 13.69
C LEU A 101 -10.87 2.15 15.20
N THR A 102 -9.63 1.98 15.63
CA THR A 102 -9.19 2.09 17.04
C THR A 102 -8.14 3.19 17.19
N ASP A 103 -7.94 3.66 18.42
CA ASP A 103 -6.81 4.50 18.79
C ASP A 103 -5.56 3.65 19.11
N ALA A 104 -4.47 4.30 19.52
CA ALA A 104 -3.22 3.61 19.84
C ALA A 104 -3.30 2.73 21.10
N ASN A 105 -4.32 2.94 21.95
CA ASN A 105 -4.60 2.13 23.13
C ASN A 105 -5.47 0.92 22.82
N GLY A 106 -5.89 0.77 21.55
CA GLY A 106 -6.76 -0.30 21.10
C GLY A 106 -8.25 -0.06 21.38
N GLU A 107 -8.65 1.16 21.74
CA GLU A 107 -10.04 1.53 22.00
C GLU A 107 -10.74 1.99 20.72
N VAL A 108 -11.99 1.57 20.50
CA VAL A 108 -12.76 1.94 19.31
C VAL A 108 -13.04 3.43 19.32
N ARG A 109 -12.75 4.08 18.21
CA ARG A 109 -13.00 5.52 18.06
C ARG A 109 -14.49 5.80 18.00
N GLU A 110 -14.91 6.93 18.55
CA GLU A 110 -16.33 7.28 18.70
C GLU A 110 -17.10 7.22 17.37
N GLU A 111 -16.50 7.75 16.31
CA GLU A 111 -17.04 7.76 14.94
C GLU A 111 -17.27 6.34 14.34
N TYR A 112 -16.64 5.30 14.90
CA TYR A 112 -16.74 3.91 14.44
C TYR A 112 -17.37 2.96 15.47
N ARG A 113 -17.93 3.46 16.56
CA ARG A 113 -18.51 2.64 17.64
C ARG A 113 -19.55 1.62 17.15
N ASN A 114 -20.30 1.96 16.10
CA ASN A 114 -21.32 1.09 15.51
C ASN A 114 -20.79 0.23 14.34
N ALA A 115 -19.57 0.47 13.87
CA ALA A 115 -18.96 -0.24 12.74
C ALA A 115 -18.15 -1.47 13.16
N VAL A 116 -17.81 -1.59 14.46
CA VAL A 116 -17.03 -2.69 15.02
C VAL A 116 -17.92 -3.52 15.95
N SER A 117 -18.07 -4.81 15.68
CA SER A 117 -18.81 -5.70 16.57
C SER A 117 -18.02 -6.02 17.85
N ALA A 118 -18.73 -6.29 18.95
CA ALA A 118 -18.11 -6.73 20.20
C ALA A 118 -17.30 -8.04 20.07
N ARG A 119 -17.58 -8.86 19.06
CA ARG A 119 -16.80 -10.07 18.76
C ARG A 119 -15.46 -9.72 18.11
N GLU A 120 -15.46 -8.84 17.11
CA GLU A 120 -14.24 -8.37 16.45
C GLU A 120 -13.34 -7.62 17.43
N LEU A 121 -13.92 -6.74 18.26
CA LEU A 121 -13.16 -5.99 19.25
C LEU A 121 -12.48 -6.91 20.27
N ARG A 122 -13.19 -7.93 20.78
CA ARG A 122 -12.59 -8.90 21.70
C ARG A 122 -11.42 -9.65 21.06
N LYS A 123 -11.59 -10.14 19.83
CA LYS A 123 -10.50 -10.79 19.08
C LYS A 123 -9.29 -9.86 18.93
N PHE A 124 -9.52 -8.60 18.56
CA PHE A 124 -8.46 -7.62 18.43
C PHE A 124 -7.78 -7.35 19.77
N HIS A 125 -8.52 -7.17 20.87
CA HIS A 125 -7.95 -6.99 22.20
C HIS A 125 -7.12 -8.18 22.67
N ASP A 126 -7.53 -9.41 22.34
CA ASP A 126 -6.75 -10.60 22.65
C ASP A 126 -5.41 -10.61 21.91
N ILE A 127 -5.40 -10.19 20.63
CA ILE A 127 -4.16 -10.01 19.84
C ILE A 127 -3.33 -8.88 20.43
N TYR A 128 -3.93 -7.72 20.68
CA TYR A 128 -3.29 -6.51 21.20
C TYR A 128 -2.58 -6.77 22.55
N ARG A 129 -3.16 -7.60 23.43
CA ARG A 129 -2.54 -7.95 24.71
C ARG A 129 -1.42 -8.99 24.59
N GLN A 130 -1.51 -9.90 23.63
CA GLN A 130 -0.53 -10.98 23.45
C GLN A 130 0.69 -10.54 22.63
N HIS A 131 0.49 -9.61 21.70
CA HIS A 131 1.54 -9.13 20.82
C HIS A 131 2.36 -8.02 21.50
N LEU A 132 3.63 -8.29 21.75
CA LEU A 132 4.59 -7.30 22.25
C LEU A 132 5.15 -6.49 21.08
N SER A 133 4.54 -5.34 20.80
CA SER A 133 4.98 -4.49 19.70
C SER A 133 6.42 -4.01 19.88
N VAL A 134 7.16 -3.99 18.76
CA VAL A 134 8.51 -3.43 18.69
C VAL A 134 8.53 -1.92 18.98
N PRO A 135 9.68 -1.33 19.35
CA PRO A 135 9.79 0.10 19.59
C PRO A 135 9.26 0.95 18.44
N ARG A 136 8.64 2.09 18.77
CA ARG A 136 8.07 3.04 17.80
C ARG A 136 7.09 2.39 16.81
N ALA A 137 6.35 1.39 17.26
CA ALA A 137 5.23 0.80 16.52
C ALA A 137 3.93 0.89 17.34
N ALA A 138 2.79 0.95 16.66
CA ALA A 138 1.47 0.92 17.29
C ALA A 138 0.51 0.04 16.49
N LEU A 139 -0.33 -0.69 17.22
CA LEU A 139 -1.25 -1.69 16.67
C LEU A 139 -2.68 -1.14 16.65
N TYR A 140 -3.38 -1.33 15.54
CA TYR A 140 -4.74 -0.84 15.34
C TYR A 140 -5.62 -1.90 14.70
N LEU A 141 -6.89 -1.96 15.08
CA LEU A 141 -7.93 -2.49 14.21
C LEU A 141 -8.20 -1.47 13.10
N ALA A 142 -8.14 -1.92 11.84
CA ALA A 142 -8.29 -1.03 10.69
C ALA A 142 -8.97 -1.71 9.49
N ASP A 143 -9.49 -0.88 8.59
CA ASP A 143 -10.04 -1.29 7.29
C ASP A 143 -9.10 -0.82 6.17
N GLY A 144 -8.55 -1.75 5.39
CA GLY A 144 -7.75 -1.45 4.20
C GLY A 144 -8.52 -1.73 2.91
N SER A 145 -8.45 -0.84 1.94
CA SER A 145 -9.07 -1.02 0.61
C SER A 145 -8.03 -0.92 -0.50
N HIS A 146 -8.25 -1.61 -1.62
CA HIS A 146 -7.52 -1.34 -2.85
C HIS A 146 -8.10 -0.09 -3.49
N LEU A 147 -7.27 0.94 -3.66
CA LEU A 147 -7.61 2.12 -4.44
C LEU A 147 -7.29 1.84 -5.91
N ARG A 148 -8.26 2.09 -6.78
CA ARG A 148 -8.12 2.03 -8.24
C ARG A 148 -8.60 3.31 -8.87
N HIS A 149 -8.09 3.62 -10.05
CA HIS A 149 -8.51 4.79 -10.80
C HIS A 149 -9.25 4.39 -12.07
N LYS A 150 -10.31 5.13 -12.41
CA LYS A 150 -11.04 5.00 -13.68
C LYS A 150 -11.19 6.36 -14.37
N TYR A 151 -11.35 6.33 -15.68
CA TYR A 151 -11.80 7.51 -16.44
C TYR A 151 -13.33 7.63 -16.40
N THR A 152 -13.82 8.86 -16.28
CA THR A 152 -15.22 9.22 -16.53
C THR A 152 -15.48 9.41 -18.03
N LYS A 153 -16.74 9.63 -18.41
CA LYS A 153 -17.15 9.99 -19.79
C LYS A 153 -16.31 11.13 -20.38
N ASP A 154 -16.02 12.11 -19.52
CA ASP A 154 -15.30 13.35 -19.84
C ASP A 154 -13.77 13.20 -19.70
N MET A 155 -13.27 11.96 -19.62
CA MET A 155 -11.86 11.64 -19.47
C MET A 155 -11.23 12.26 -18.20
N GLN A 156 -12.03 12.44 -17.15
CA GLN A 156 -11.54 12.84 -15.83
C GLN A 156 -11.22 11.59 -15.01
N VAL A 157 -10.20 11.69 -14.15
CA VAL A 157 -9.81 10.61 -13.25
C VAL A 157 -10.76 10.57 -12.05
N ARG A 158 -11.28 9.39 -11.72
CA ARG A 158 -12.06 9.13 -10.51
C ARG A 158 -11.45 7.97 -9.73
N GLU A 159 -11.31 8.18 -8.42
CA GLU A 159 -10.94 7.13 -7.46
C GLU A 159 -12.10 6.18 -7.18
N MET A 160 -11.79 4.90 -7.10
CA MET A 160 -12.70 3.85 -6.65
C MET A 160 -12.02 2.99 -5.59
N TYR A 161 -12.75 2.69 -4.53
CA TYR A 161 -12.28 1.83 -3.46
C TYR A 161 -12.91 0.44 -3.62
N SER A 162 -12.08 -0.61 -3.55
CA SER A 162 -12.59 -1.97 -3.35
C SER A 162 -13.29 -2.08 -1.99
N PRO A 163 -14.13 -3.11 -1.79
CA PRO A 163 -14.60 -3.48 -0.47
C PRO A 163 -13.41 -3.57 0.50
N SER A 164 -13.58 -2.98 1.68
CA SER A 164 -12.52 -2.93 2.68
C SER A 164 -12.29 -4.30 3.32
N ARG A 165 -11.01 -4.64 3.51
CA ARG A 165 -10.55 -5.81 4.26
C ARG A 165 -10.24 -5.36 5.68
N ARG A 166 -10.98 -5.92 6.64
CA ARG A 166 -10.77 -5.66 8.06
C ARG A 166 -9.59 -6.47 8.58
N GLY A 167 -8.66 -5.81 9.25
CA GLY A 167 -7.41 -6.42 9.69
C GLY A 167 -6.81 -5.76 10.92
N VAL A 168 -5.73 -6.37 11.39
CA VAL A 168 -4.81 -5.77 12.36
C VAL A 168 -3.74 -5.03 11.57
N LEU A 169 -3.63 -3.73 11.76
CA LEU A 169 -2.60 -2.87 11.18
C LEU A 169 -1.55 -2.56 12.22
N THR A 170 -0.29 -2.85 11.92
CA THR A 170 0.85 -2.28 12.64
C THR A 170 1.37 -1.08 11.87
N LEU A 171 1.43 0.08 12.52
CA LEU A 171 2.09 1.27 12.01
C LEU A 171 3.47 1.42 12.65
N TYR A 172 4.50 1.45 11.82
CA TYR A 172 5.89 1.58 12.20
C TYR A 172 6.40 2.96 11.79
N ALA A 173 6.89 3.76 12.74
CA ALA A 173 7.64 4.95 12.39
C ALA A 173 9.01 4.54 11.83
N LEU A 174 9.39 5.03 10.67
CA LEU A 174 10.73 4.84 10.13
C LEU A 174 11.69 5.93 10.64
N PRO A 175 13.01 5.74 10.50
CA PRO A 175 13.97 6.78 10.81
C PRO A 175 13.77 8.00 9.90
N ASP A 176 14.18 9.17 10.37
CA ASP A 176 14.11 10.39 9.55
C ASP A 176 15.13 10.30 8.40
N THR A 177 14.64 9.98 7.21
CA THR A 177 15.45 9.75 6.01
C THR A 177 16.26 10.99 5.63
N VAL A 178 15.69 12.18 5.82
CA VAL A 178 16.32 13.47 5.50
C VAL A 178 17.38 13.83 6.53
N GLU A 179 17.06 13.75 7.83
CA GLU A 179 18.08 14.00 8.88
C GLU A 179 19.22 12.98 8.78
N GLN A 180 18.94 11.77 8.32
CA GLN A 180 19.92 10.71 8.14
C GLN A 180 20.74 10.81 6.84
N GLY A 181 20.41 11.72 5.93
CA GLY A 181 21.18 11.92 4.69
C GLY A 181 20.94 10.84 3.62
N LEU A 182 19.85 10.07 3.74
CA LEU A 182 19.39 9.19 2.68
C LEU A 182 18.66 10.01 1.60
N THR A 183 18.88 9.65 0.35
CA THR A 183 18.00 10.11 -0.73
C THR A 183 16.67 9.36 -0.68
N GLU A 184 15.59 9.97 -1.16
CA GLU A 184 14.26 9.34 -1.24
C GLU A 184 14.32 8.00 -1.99
N ALA A 185 15.11 7.92 -3.07
CA ALA A 185 15.33 6.68 -3.82
C ALA A 185 16.00 5.57 -2.98
N GLN A 186 16.98 5.91 -2.14
CA GLN A 186 17.64 4.94 -1.26
C GLN A 186 16.69 4.44 -0.18
N ALA A 187 15.95 5.34 0.47
CA ALA A 187 14.93 4.98 1.45
C ALA A 187 13.86 4.07 0.83
N TYR A 188 13.34 4.45 -0.35
CA TYR A 188 12.35 3.65 -1.06
C TYR A 188 12.88 2.27 -1.45
N ASN A 189 14.14 2.16 -1.88
CA ASN A 189 14.75 0.87 -2.20
C ASN A 189 14.79 -0.09 -1.00
N ILE A 190 15.21 0.40 0.17
CA ILE A 190 15.24 -0.42 1.39
C ILE A 190 13.82 -0.84 1.77
N VAL A 191 12.86 0.08 1.70
CA VAL A 191 11.45 -0.20 1.99
C VAL A 191 10.87 -1.22 1.01
N TRP A 192 11.24 -1.16 -0.26
CA TRP A 192 10.81 -2.12 -1.26
C TRP A 192 11.34 -3.53 -0.99
N ASP A 193 12.58 -3.66 -0.50
CA ASP A 193 13.15 -4.95 -0.07
C ASP A 193 12.36 -5.53 1.11
N ALA A 194 12.05 -4.70 2.11
CA ALA A 194 11.20 -5.10 3.23
C ALA A 194 9.77 -5.47 2.78
N PHE A 195 9.18 -4.68 1.88
CA PHE A 195 7.88 -4.94 1.28
C PHE A 195 7.85 -6.32 0.61
N ASN A 196 8.83 -6.64 -0.23
CA ASN A 196 8.89 -7.93 -0.90
C ASN A 196 9.03 -9.09 0.08
N GLU A 197 9.87 -8.95 1.11
CA GLU A 197 10.00 -9.98 2.12
C GLU A 197 8.68 -10.18 2.88
N ILE A 198 7.95 -9.09 3.19
CA ILE A 198 6.60 -9.16 3.77
C ILE A 198 5.65 -9.88 2.82
N GLN A 199 5.65 -9.58 1.52
CA GLN A 199 4.78 -10.27 0.55
C GLN A 199 5.13 -11.76 0.41
N GLN A 200 6.40 -12.15 0.51
CA GLN A 200 6.79 -13.56 0.47
C GLN A 200 6.29 -14.34 1.71
N ARG A 201 6.32 -13.72 2.90
CA ARG A 201 5.89 -14.36 4.15
C ARG A 201 4.41 -14.21 4.45
N CYS A 202 3.80 -13.12 3.97
CA CYS A 202 2.42 -12.70 4.21
C CYS A 202 1.76 -12.23 2.88
N PRO A 203 1.47 -13.13 1.91
CA PRO A 203 1.13 -12.77 0.52
C PRO A 203 -0.14 -11.94 0.30
N THR A 204 -0.99 -11.82 1.31
CA THR A 204 -2.22 -11.02 1.21
C THR A 204 -2.22 -9.81 2.16
N ALA A 205 -1.08 -9.54 2.80
CA ALA A 205 -0.90 -8.37 3.63
C ALA A 205 -0.94 -7.11 2.78
N MET A 206 -1.65 -6.09 3.26
CA MET A 206 -1.65 -4.78 2.62
C MET A 206 -0.56 -3.93 3.27
N VAL A 207 0.45 -3.57 2.50
CA VAL A 207 1.58 -2.77 2.98
C VAL A 207 1.45 -1.34 2.48
N PHE A 208 1.57 -0.37 3.37
CA PHE A 208 1.45 1.05 3.12
C PHE A 208 2.78 1.74 3.42
N TYR A 209 3.16 2.73 2.62
CA TYR A 209 4.38 3.52 2.83
C TYR A 209 4.13 5.00 2.53
N GLY A 210 4.75 5.88 3.33
CA GLY A 210 4.73 7.34 3.16
C GLY A 210 4.52 8.09 4.47
N GLN A 211 4.28 9.41 4.39
CA GLN A 211 4.31 10.33 5.55
C GLN A 211 2.95 10.69 6.15
N ASP A 212 1.83 10.30 5.53
CA ASP A 212 0.52 10.88 5.85
C ASP A 212 -0.53 9.83 6.28
N THR A 213 -0.40 9.29 7.49
CA THR A 213 -1.45 8.48 8.15
C THR A 213 -2.61 9.30 8.72
N GLY A 214 -2.62 10.63 8.51
CA GLY A 214 -3.68 11.52 8.96
C GLY A 214 -3.76 11.78 10.48
N TYR A 215 -2.92 11.14 11.31
CA TYR A 215 -3.02 11.22 12.79
C TYR A 215 -1.82 11.82 13.54
N LYS A 216 -0.68 12.08 12.88
CA LYS A 216 0.44 12.81 13.52
C LYS A 216 0.44 14.29 13.18
N LEU A 217 0.27 15.08 14.24
CA LEU A 217 0.78 16.43 14.37
C LEU A 217 2.33 16.41 14.36
N GLN A 218 2.93 17.27 13.53
CA GLN A 218 4.25 17.90 13.71
C GLN A 218 5.57 17.15 13.40
N LYS A 219 5.63 15.94 12.85
CA LYS A 219 6.92 15.37 12.38
C LYS A 219 6.85 14.68 11.01
N SER A 220 7.85 14.96 10.19
CA SER A 220 8.03 14.56 8.78
C SER A 220 8.74 13.21 8.61
N HIS A 221 8.43 12.23 9.46
CA HIS A 221 9.06 10.91 9.33
C HIS A 221 8.19 10.01 8.46
N ASP A 222 8.84 9.23 7.58
CA ASP A 222 8.17 8.19 6.82
C ASP A 222 7.59 7.11 7.76
N GLU A 223 6.48 6.52 7.36
CA GLU A 223 5.84 5.42 8.08
C GLU A 223 5.71 4.21 7.16
N LEU A 224 5.76 3.02 7.76
CA LEU A 224 5.39 1.77 7.10
C LEU A 224 4.19 1.20 7.84
N GLY A 225 3.13 0.85 7.12
CA GLY A 225 1.93 0.23 7.66
C GLY A 225 1.77 -1.17 7.11
N VAL A 226 1.53 -2.17 7.95
CA VAL A 226 1.28 -3.53 7.49
C VAL A 226 -0.03 -4.02 8.08
N LEU A 227 -1.05 -4.13 7.23
CA LEU A 227 -2.36 -4.63 7.59
C LEU A 227 -2.46 -6.11 7.24
N LEU A 228 -2.73 -6.92 8.27
CA LEU A 228 -3.01 -8.35 8.19
C LEU A 228 -4.53 -8.56 8.31
N PRO A 229 -5.23 -8.85 7.21
CA PRO A 229 -6.66 -9.12 7.21
C PRO A 229 -7.05 -10.28 8.13
N LEU A 230 -8.05 -10.06 8.99
CA LEU A 230 -8.43 -11.01 10.04
C LEU A 230 -8.97 -12.32 9.48
N LYS A 231 -9.64 -12.31 8.31
CA LYS A 231 -10.24 -13.52 7.74
C LYS A 231 -9.18 -14.48 7.18
N GLU A 232 -8.09 -13.93 6.67
CA GLU A 232 -7.03 -14.65 5.97
C GLU A 232 -5.94 -15.14 6.93
N PHE A 233 -5.67 -14.38 8.00
CA PHE A 233 -4.59 -14.66 8.94
C PHE A 233 -5.04 -15.23 10.29
N GLU A 234 -6.35 -15.39 10.52
CA GLU A 234 -7.02 -15.62 11.82
C GLU A 234 -6.22 -16.44 12.85
N HIS A 235 -5.79 -17.65 12.49
CA HIS A 235 -5.20 -18.60 13.44
C HIS A 235 -3.70 -18.36 13.70
N ASN A 236 -3.00 -17.66 12.79
CA ASN A 236 -1.55 -17.46 12.84
C ASN A 236 -1.17 -15.98 12.88
N ILE A 237 -2.12 -15.09 13.16
CA ILE A 237 -1.89 -13.64 13.06
C ILE A 237 -0.76 -13.17 13.98
N LEU A 238 -0.63 -13.72 15.18
CA LEU A 238 0.47 -13.40 16.10
C LEU A 238 1.84 -13.77 15.51
N HIS A 239 1.94 -14.97 14.90
CA HIS A 239 3.16 -15.41 14.24
C HIS A 239 3.53 -14.50 13.06
N HIS A 240 2.56 -14.09 12.25
CA HIS A 240 2.80 -13.18 11.15
C HIS A 240 3.16 -11.77 11.61
N LEU A 241 2.57 -11.28 12.71
CA LEU A 241 2.97 -10.01 13.32
C LEU A 241 4.43 -10.05 13.76
N GLU A 242 4.88 -11.12 14.43
CA GLU A 242 6.29 -11.29 14.82
C GLU A 242 7.24 -11.35 13.61
N GLN A 243 6.83 -12.02 12.52
CA GLN A 243 7.61 -12.05 11.29
C GLN A 243 7.74 -10.66 10.68
N VAL A 244 6.63 -9.91 10.59
CA VAL A 244 6.62 -8.55 10.05
C VAL A 244 7.47 -7.62 10.91
N ASP A 245 7.33 -7.68 12.24
CA ASP A 245 8.15 -6.93 13.19
C ASP A 245 9.65 -7.12 12.91
N GLY A 246 10.08 -8.37 12.77
CA GLY A 246 11.48 -8.70 12.47
C GLY A 246 11.96 -8.15 11.12
N ILE A 247 11.10 -8.14 10.10
CA ILE A 247 11.43 -7.55 8.79
C ILE A 247 11.57 -6.03 8.91
N VAL A 248 10.62 -5.37 9.59
CA VAL A 248 10.63 -3.91 9.70
C VAL A 248 11.75 -3.40 10.60
N LEU A 249 12.13 -4.15 11.65
CA LEU A 249 13.32 -3.83 12.44
C LEU A 249 14.59 -3.84 11.57
N ARG A 250 14.80 -4.89 10.76
CA ARG A 250 15.94 -4.93 9.82
C ARG A 250 15.87 -3.81 8.79
N CYS A 251 14.69 -3.48 8.28
CA CYS A 251 14.49 -2.34 7.39
C CYS A 251 15.00 -1.04 8.02
N ARG A 252 14.65 -0.79 9.29
CA ARG A 252 15.11 0.40 10.03
C ARG A 252 16.63 0.39 10.25
N GLU A 253 17.20 -0.76 10.61
CA GLU A 253 18.64 -0.94 10.79
C GLU A 253 19.40 -0.64 9.49
N GLU A 254 18.92 -1.14 8.35
CA GLU A 254 19.52 -0.90 7.04
C GLU A 254 19.45 0.57 6.64
N MET A 255 18.32 1.26 6.92
CA MET A 255 18.21 2.71 6.72
C MET A 255 19.26 3.48 7.52
N ILE A 256 19.42 3.14 8.80
CA ILE A 256 20.43 3.78 9.67
C ILE A 256 21.86 3.48 9.20
N HIS A 257 22.12 2.24 8.79
CA HIS A 257 23.43 1.83 8.31
C HIS A 257 23.81 2.53 6.99
N GLN A 258 22.89 2.57 6.01
CA GLN A 258 23.13 3.22 4.71
C GLN A 258 23.25 4.74 4.84
N ALA A 259 22.65 5.34 5.86
CA ALA A 259 22.81 6.74 6.23
C ALA A 259 24.21 7.09 6.79
N GLY A 260 25.03 6.10 7.13
CA GLY A 260 26.37 6.31 7.67
C GLY A 260 26.39 6.94 9.07
N LYS A 261 25.28 6.90 9.81
CA LYS A 261 25.24 7.30 11.22
C LYS A 261 25.36 6.05 12.09
N ASP A 262 26.38 6.01 12.95
CA ASP A 262 26.42 5.07 14.06
C ASP A 262 25.09 5.18 14.82
N SER A 263 24.35 4.08 14.81
CA SER A 263 23.13 3.79 15.57
C SER A 263 22.70 4.88 16.56
N LEU A 264 21.64 5.62 16.22
CA LEU A 264 20.86 6.31 17.26
C LEU A 264 20.31 5.26 18.22
N PRO A 265 20.22 5.55 19.53
CA PRO A 265 19.75 4.58 20.51
C PRO A 265 18.32 4.15 20.17
N LEU A 266 18.14 2.83 20.10
CA LEU A 266 16.87 2.12 19.93
C LEU A 266 15.81 2.56 20.95
#